data_AF-A0A7G3GBQ8-F1
#
_entry.id   AF-A0A7G3GBQ8-F1
#
_cell.length_a   1.000
_cell.length_b   1.000
_cell.length_c   1.000
_cell.angle_alpha   90.00
_cell.angle_beta   90.00
_cell.angle_gamma   90.00
#
_symmetry.space_group_name_H-M   'P 1'
#
loop_
_entity.id
_entity.type
_entity.pdbx_description
1 polymer ?
#
loop_
_entity_poly.entity_id
_entity_poly.type
_entity_poly.pdbx_seq_one_letter_code
_entity_poly.pdbx_strand_id
1 'polypeptide(L)'
;MDVLYYWKDVKADMAAGHIGWFRSSRGKLSELSESYPDRIWVIKTPIGKKGSVQLLACLRWSDKAAVKVPVVDVQSTIFYDPAHVQSMWFEGSDSDEAIEMTSKWLREHFSAAVRANFQGDNGIHALRGDTLRQLEKISQNFATRPFLTEKVS
;
A
#
# COMPACT_ATOMS: atom_id res chain seq x y z
N MET A 1 2.27 -11.74 8.37
CA MET A 1 1.01 -11.13 7.84
C MET A 1 1.43 -9.97 6.97
N ASP A 2 0.65 -9.54 5.99
CA ASP A 2 0.90 -8.27 5.29
C ASP A 2 -0.27 -7.29 5.47
N VAL A 3 -0.08 -6.05 5.05
CA VAL A 3 -1.10 -4.98 5.11
C VAL A 3 -1.45 -4.55 3.70
N LEU A 4 -2.74 -4.40 3.41
CA LEU A 4 -3.22 -3.66 2.24
C LEU A 4 -3.47 -2.21 2.65
N TYR A 5 -2.97 -1.26 1.89
CA TYR A 5 -3.15 0.17 2.16
C TYR A 5 -3.59 0.94 0.90
N TYR A 6 -4.67 1.70 1.02
CA TYR A 6 -5.17 2.58 -0.03
C TYR A 6 -4.51 3.97 0.04
N TRP A 7 -3.65 4.27 -0.93
CA TRP A 7 -2.97 5.55 -1.04
C TRP A 7 -3.69 6.48 -2.03
N LYS A 8 -4.45 7.42 -1.48
CA LYS A 8 -5.31 8.33 -2.25
C LYS A 8 -4.50 9.36 -3.08
N ASP A 9 -3.59 10.07 -2.44
CA ASP A 9 -2.97 11.29 -2.99
C ASP A 9 -1.47 11.11 -3.30
N VAL A 10 -1.11 9.97 -3.91
CA VAL A 10 0.28 9.56 -4.19
C VAL A 10 1.12 10.67 -4.79
N LYS A 11 0.63 11.35 -5.85
CA LYS A 11 1.41 12.39 -6.53
C LYS A 11 1.74 13.57 -5.61
N ALA A 12 0.78 13.98 -4.77
CA ALA A 12 0.96 15.10 -3.85
C ALA A 12 1.92 14.72 -2.72
N ASP A 13 1.75 13.53 -2.14
CA ASP A 13 2.62 13.06 -1.06
C ASP A 13 4.07 12.86 -1.53
N MET A 14 4.25 12.28 -2.73
CA MET A 14 5.59 12.14 -3.33
C MET A 14 6.24 13.50 -3.60
N ALA A 15 5.48 14.47 -4.13
CA ALA A 15 6.00 15.82 -4.40
C ALA A 15 6.34 16.59 -3.12
N ALA A 16 5.60 16.35 -2.03
CA ALA A 16 5.83 16.96 -0.72
C ALA A 16 6.90 16.22 0.12
N GLY A 17 7.43 15.10 -0.37
CA GLY A 17 8.36 14.27 0.40
C GLY A 17 7.71 13.58 1.61
N HIS A 18 6.38 13.43 1.61
CA HIS A 18 5.63 12.68 2.62
C HIS A 18 5.74 11.17 2.36
N ILE A 19 6.94 10.63 2.57
CA ILE A 19 7.29 9.24 2.32
C ILE A 19 7.85 8.58 3.58
N GLY A 20 7.77 7.25 3.64
CA GLY A 20 8.20 6.43 4.79
C GLY A 20 7.16 6.30 5.90
N TRP A 21 5.97 6.87 5.73
CA TRP A 21 4.88 6.76 6.68
C TRP A 21 3.50 6.87 6.01
N PHE A 22 2.50 6.30 6.66
CA PHE A 22 1.08 6.38 6.30
C PHE A 22 0.22 6.68 7.52
N ARG A 23 -0.89 7.38 7.32
CA ARG A 23 -1.88 7.63 8.38
C ARG A 23 -2.76 6.39 8.59
N SER A 24 -3.10 6.12 9.83
CA SER A 24 -4.05 5.10 10.25
C SER A 24 -4.87 5.60 11.45
N SER A 25 -5.93 4.91 11.85
CA SER A 25 -6.48 5.14 13.18
C SER A 25 -5.65 4.39 14.23
N ARG A 26 -5.68 4.85 15.49
CA ARG A 26 -4.98 4.16 16.58
C ARG A 26 -5.47 2.74 16.79
N GLY A 27 -6.79 2.52 16.70
CA GLY A 27 -7.37 1.19 16.80
C GLY A 27 -6.87 0.28 15.69
N LYS A 28 -6.85 0.79 14.44
CA LYS A 28 -6.40 0.01 13.29
C LYS A 28 -4.91 -0.31 13.34
N LEU A 29 -4.08 0.64 13.78
CA LEU A 29 -2.65 0.39 13.96
C LEU A 29 -2.40 -0.70 15.01
N SER A 30 -3.10 -0.67 16.15
CA SER A 30 -2.96 -1.69 17.21
C SER A 30 -3.30 -3.09 16.69
N GLU A 31 -4.42 -3.23 15.97
CA GLU A 31 -4.85 -4.49 15.35
C GLU A 31 -3.78 -5.08 14.42
N LEU A 32 -3.13 -4.21 13.63
CA LEU A 32 -2.13 -4.62 12.65
C LEU A 32 -0.78 -4.93 13.30
N SER A 33 -0.31 -4.10 14.23
CA SER A 33 1.03 -4.22 14.83
C SER A 33 1.16 -5.47 15.71
N GLU A 34 0.10 -5.87 16.41
CA GLU A 34 0.03 -7.12 17.18
C GLU A 34 0.26 -8.38 16.32
N SER A 35 0.14 -8.24 14.99
CA SER A 35 0.21 -9.34 14.04
C SER A 35 1.50 -9.39 13.23
N TYR A 36 2.51 -8.59 13.60
CA TYR A 36 3.85 -8.55 13.01
C TYR A 36 3.83 -8.52 11.46
N PRO A 37 3.37 -7.42 10.86
CA PRO A 37 3.35 -7.23 9.42
C PRO A 37 4.76 -7.21 8.82
N ASP A 38 4.91 -7.82 7.65
CA ASP A 38 6.17 -7.80 6.89
C ASP A 38 6.14 -6.76 5.76
N ARG A 39 5.01 -6.67 5.05
CA ARG A 39 4.89 -5.79 3.88
C ARG A 39 3.61 -4.98 3.89
N ILE A 40 3.65 -3.86 3.18
CA ILE A 40 2.50 -3.02 2.86
C ILE A 40 2.28 -3.05 1.35
N TRP A 41 1.21 -3.69 0.92
CA TRP A 41 0.72 -3.69 -0.45
C TRP A 41 -0.12 -2.44 -0.67
N VAL A 42 0.36 -1.58 -1.56
CA VAL A 42 -0.25 -0.28 -1.83
C VAL A 42 -1.14 -0.36 -3.04
N ILE A 43 -2.37 0.09 -2.88
CA ILE A 43 -3.33 0.27 -3.98
C ILE A 43 -3.73 1.74 -4.12
N LYS A 44 -4.16 2.13 -5.31
CA LYS A 44 -4.77 3.44 -5.55
C LYS A 44 -5.88 3.34 -6.57
N THR A 45 -6.74 4.37 -6.62
CA THR A 45 -7.65 4.57 -7.76
C THR A 45 -6.87 5.25 -8.90
N PRO A 46 -6.80 4.66 -10.11
CA PRO A 46 -6.19 5.33 -11.26
C PRO A 46 -6.97 6.59 -11.67
N ILE A 47 -6.26 7.57 -12.25
CA ILE A 47 -6.88 8.81 -12.71
C ILE A 47 -7.95 8.50 -13.77
N GLY A 48 -9.15 9.04 -13.59
CA GLY A 48 -10.27 8.82 -14.53
C GLY A 48 -10.97 7.46 -14.41
N LYS A 49 -10.52 6.55 -13.53
CA LYS A 49 -11.10 5.20 -13.39
C LYS A 49 -11.78 4.99 -12.04
N LYS A 50 -12.84 5.75 -11.78
CA LYS A 50 -13.62 5.64 -10.53
C LYS A 50 -14.17 4.21 -10.37
N GLY A 51 -13.97 3.63 -9.19
CA GLY A 51 -14.42 2.27 -8.87
C GLY A 51 -13.45 1.17 -9.30
N SER A 52 -12.35 1.53 -9.97
CA SER A 52 -11.24 0.63 -10.28
C SER A 52 -10.01 0.97 -9.44
N VAL A 53 -9.11 0.00 -9.34
CA VAL A 53 -7.95 0.05 -8.45
C VAL A 53 -6.76 -0.58 -9.14
N GLN A 54 -5.60 0.02 -8.90
CA GLN A 54 -4.29 -0.42 -9.38
C GLN A 54 -3.46 -0.90 -8.19
N LEU A 55 -2.77 -2.03 -8.34
CA LEU A 55 -1.73 -2.46 -7.41
C LEU A 55 -0.45 -1.68 -7.72
N LEU A 56 -0.10 -0.76 -6.84
CA LEU A 56 0.86 0.30 -7.14
C LEU A 56 2.27 -0.04 -6.67
N ALA A 57 2.40 -0.54 -5.44
CA ALA A 57 3.69 -0.80 -4.81
C ALA A 57 3.59 -1.91 -3.76
N CYS A 58 4.74 -2.44 -3.38
CA CYS A 58 4.93 -3.26 -2.19
C CYS A 58 6.06 -2.63 -1.37
N LEU A 59 5.80 -2.30 -0.10
CA LEU A 59 6.72 -1.57 0.76
C LEU A 59 7.10 -2.40 1.98
N ARG A 60 8.35 -2.30 2.42
CA ARG A 60 8.82 -2.99 3.63
C ARG A 60 8.27 -2.30 4.87
N TRP A 61 7.45 -3.01 5.64
CA TRP A 61 7.00 -2.53 6.95
C TRP A 61 8.20 -2.22 7.85
N SER A 62 8.09 -1.18 8.67
CA SER A 62 9.07 -0.85 9.69
C SER A 62 8.37 -0.50 11.00
N ASP A 63 8.91 -0.96 12.13
CA ASP A 63 8.38 -0.63 13.46
C ASP A 63 8.69 0.80 13.89
N LYS A 64 9.59 1.47 13.16
CA LYS A 64 10.02 2.85 13.41
C LYS A 64 10.19 3.62 12.10
N ALA A 65 10.21 4.94 12.18
CA ALA A 65 10.54 5.76 11.03
C ALA A 65 11.95 5.42 10.50
N ALA A 66 12.05 5.02 9.24
CA ALA A 66 13.31 4.75 8.54
C ALA A 66 13.93 6.01 7.92
N VAL A 67 13.11 7.07 7.76
CA VAL A 67 13.51 8.38 7.24
C VAL A 67 13.04 9.47 8.20
N LYS A 68 13.59 10.67 8.05
CA LYS A 68 13.10 11.84 8.79
C LYS A 68 11.67 12.16 8.35
N VAL A 69 10.72 11.99 9.26
CA VAL A 69 9.31 12.32 9.06
C VAL A 69 8.95 13.61 9.82
N PRO A 70 7.90 14.35 9.40
CA PRO A 70 7.35 15.41 10.22
C PRO A 70 6.89 14.89 11.59
N VAL A 71 6.62 15.79 12.53
CA VAL A 71 6.02 15.40 13.82
C VAL A 71 4.65 14.80 13.54
N VAL A 72 4.55 13.48 13.70
CA VAL A 72 3.35 12.68 13.49
C VAL A 72 2.98 11.99 14.80
N ASP A 73 1.69 11.73 14.99
CA ASP A 73 1.25 10.89 16.08
C ASP A 73 1.63 9.43 15.76
N VAL A 74 2.65 8.94 16.47
CA VAL A 74 3.19 7.59 16.33
C VAL A 74 2.11 6.52 16.59
N GLN A 75 1.10 6.82 17.41
CA GLN A 75 0.02 5.89 17.70
C GLN A 75 -1.00 5.76 16.57
N SER A 76 -0.92 6.60 15.53
CA SER A 76 -1.80 6.60 14.36
C SER A 76 -1.01 6.58 13.04
N THR A 77 0.24 6.11 13.09
CA THR A 77 1.15 6.10 11.94
C THR A 77 1.69 4.69 11.68
N ILE A 78 1.57 4.24 10.44
CA ILE A 78 2.25 3.05 9.92
C ILE A 78 3.56 3.50 9.28
N PHE A 79 4.69 2.95 9.69
CA PHE A 79 5.99 3.23 9.06
C PHE A 79 6.38 2.16 8.06
N TYR A 80 7.14 2.58 7.05
CA TYR A 80 7.80 1.71 6.10
C TYR A 80 9.18 2.25 5.76
N ASP A 81 10.07 1.37 5.31
CA ASP A 81 11.39 1.76 4.82
C ASP A 81 11.34 1.98 3.30
N PRO A 82 11.35 3.23 2.81
CA PRO A 82 11.26 3.51 1.38
C PRO A 82 12.53 3.16 0.60
N ALA A 83 13.69 3.01 1.26
CA ALA A 83 14.97 2.70 0.63
C ALA A 83 15.31 1.20 0.68
N HIS A 84 14.53 0.41 1.42
CA HIS A 84 14.74 -1.03 1.50
C HIS A 84 14.62 -1.71 0.13
N VAL A 85 15.47 -2.72 -0.13
CA VAL A 85 15.48 -3.50 -1.39
C VAL A 85 14.14 -4.16 -1.72
N GLN A 86 13.32 -4.47 -0.71
CA GLN A 86 11.98 -5.03 -0.88
C GLN A 86 10.87 -3.97 -1.03
N SER A 87 11.20 -2.69 -0.96
CA SER A 87 10.29 -1.59 -1.27
C SER A 87 10.37 -1.27 -2.76
N MET A 88 9.30 -1.57 -3.50
CA MET A 88 9.28 -1.56 -4.96
C MET A 88 7.97 -0.97 -5.51
N TRP A 89 8.08 -0.31 -6.66
CA TRP A 89 6.95 0.01 -7.53
C TRP A 89 6.65 -1.15 -8.47
N PHE A 90 5.37 -1.36 -8.80
CA PHE A 90 4.96 -2.27 -9.87
C PHE A 90 4.79 -1.51 -11.19
N GLU A 91 5.60 -1.87 -12.18
CA GLU A 91 5.56 -1.30 -13.53
C GLU A 91 4.54 -2.04 -14.41
N GLY A 92 3.87 -1.32 -15.31
CA GLY A 92 2.80 -1.86 -16.17
C GLY A 92 1.50 -2.19 -15.43
N SER A 93 1.43 -1.92 -14.12
CA SER A 93 0.24 -2.14 -13.28
C SER A 93 -0.92 -1.19 -13.58
N ASP A 94 -0.71 -0.15 -14.39
CA ASP A 94 -1.70 0.81 -14.86
C ASP A 94 -2.36 0.42 -16.19
N SER A 95 -1.99 -0.72 -16.79
CA SER A 95 -2.69 -1.30 -17.93
C SER A 95 -4.14 -1.67 -17.57
N ASP A 96 -5.01 -1.68 -18.58
CA ASP A 96 -6.44 -1.98 -18.39
C ASP A 96 -6.64 -3.39 -17.82
N GLU A 97 -5.86 -4.36 -18.30
CA GLU A 97 -5.88 -5.75 -17.84
C GLU A 97 -5.42 -5.86 -16.37
N ALA A 98 -4.34 -5.18 -16.00
CA ALA A 98 -3.82 -5.19 -14.62
C ALA A 98 -4.81 -4.54 -13.64
N ILE A 99 -5.42 -3.44 -14.06
CA ILE A 99 -6.44 -2.72 -13.28
C ILE A 99 -7.67 -3.60 -13.09
N GLU A 100 -8.19 -4.24 -14.15
CA GLU A 100 -9.36 -5.10 -14.01
C GLU A 100 -9.07 -6.31 -13.12
N MET A 101 -7.91 -6.96 -13.30
CA MET A 101 -7.48 -8.08 -12.47
C MET A 101 -7.41 -7.69 -10.98
N THR A 102 -6.76 -6.56 -10.67
CA THR A 102 -6.65 -6.06 -9.29
C THR A 102 -8.02 -5.66 -8.73
N SER A 103 -8.85 -5.01 -9.55
CA SER A 103 -10.20 -4.56 -9.16
C SER A 103 -11.15 -5.71 -8.90
N LYS A 104 -11.06 -6.78 -9.70
CA LYS A 104 -11.84 -8.00 -9.49
C LYS A 104 -11.46 -8.67 -8.17
N TRP A 105 -10.16 -8.88 -7.94
CA TRP A 105 -9.66 -9.45 -6.69
C TRP A 105 -10.09 -8.63 -5.47
N LEU A 106 -10.00 -7.29 -5.53
CA LEU A 106 -10.45 -6.41 -4.45
C LEU A 106 -11.96 -6.50 -4.18
N ARG A 107 -12.79 -6.60 -5.23
CA ARG A 107 -14.24 -6.79 -5.07
C ARG A 107 -14.58 -8.13 -4.43
N GLU A 108 -13.85 -9.18 -4.76
CA GLU A 108 -14.06 -10.54 -4.23
C GLU A 108 -13.71 -10.63 -2.73
N HIS A 109 -12.60 -10.03 -2.31
CA HIS A 109 -12.10 -10.15 -0.93
C HIS A 109 -12.49 -8.99 -0.01
N PHE A 110 -12.70 -7.79 -0.56
CA PHE A 110 -12.89 -6.56 0.22
C PHE A 110 -14.07 -5.73 -0.31
N SER A 111 -15.18 -6.38 -0.65
CA SER A 111 -16.37 -5.72 -1.22
C SER A 111 -16.88 -4.54 -0.39
N ALA A 112 -16.82 -4.61 0.94
CA ALA A 112 -17.20 -3.51 1.83
C ALA A 112 -16.27 -2.30 1.69
N ALA A 113 -14.96 -2.53 1.56
CA ALA A 113 -13.98 -1.47 1.34
C ALA A 113 -14.20 -0.75 0.01
N VAL A 114 -14.48 -1.52 -1.05
CA VAL A 114 -14.80 -0.98 -2.38
C VAL A 114 -16.07 -0.13 -2.32
N ARG A 115 -17.14 -0.61 -1.66
CA ARG A 115 -18.40 0.14 -1.49
C ARG A 115 -18.20 1.43 -0.69
N ALA A 116 -17.35 1.40 0.33
CA ALA A 116 -16.98 2.57 1.12
C ALA A 116 -15.94 3.47 0.43
N ASN A 117 -15.52 3.14 -0.80
CA ASN A 117 -14.47 3.85 -1.53
C ASN A 117 -13.20 4.05 -0.70
N PHE A 118 -12.85 3.04 0.09
CA PHE A 118 -11.66 3.00 0.94
C PHE A 118 -11.55 4.18 1.93
N GLN A 119 -12.68 4.76 2.35
CA GLN A 119 -12.69 5.88 3.28
C GLN A 119 -12.35 5.44 4.71
N GLY A 120 -11.45 6.19 5.35
CA GLY A 120 -11.00 5.93 6.72
C GLY A 120 -10.36 4.56 6.85
N ASP A 121 -10.73 3.82 7.90
CA ASP A 121 -10.17 2.49 8.18
C ASP A 121 -10.52 1.45 7.11
N ASN A 122 -11.52 1.71 6.25
CA ASN A 122 -11.80 0.85 5.09
C ASN A 122 -10.67 0.87 4.04
N GLY A 123 -9.72 1.81 4.13
CA GLY A 123 -8.54 1.84 3.28
C GLY A 123 -7.40 0.95 3.77
N ILE A 124 -7.53 0.29 4.92
CA ILE A 124 -6.42 -0.45 5.55
C ILE A 124 -6.92 -1.84 5.97
N HIS A 125 -6.29 -2.91 5.46
CA HIS A 125 -6.72 -4.28 5.76
C HIS A 125 -5.55 -5.21 6.05
N ALA A 126 -5.75 -6.16 6.94
CA ALA A 126 -4.82 -7.27 7.12
C ALA A 126 -4.93 -8.25 5.93
N LEU A 127 -3.80 -8.71 5.42
CA LEU A 127 -3.68 -9.74 4.39
C LEU A 127 -3.10 -11.01 4.99
N ARG A 128 -3.84 -12.11 4.86
CA ARG A 128 -3.50 -13.44 5.39
C ARG A 128 -3.95 -14.54 4.45
N GLY A 129 -3.36 -15.72 4.62
CA GLY A 129 -3.81 -16.95 3.98
C GLY A 129 -3.95 -16.82 2.47
N ASP A 130 -5.08 -17.29 1.94
CA ASP A 130 -5.32 -17.35 0.50
C ASP A 130 -5.42 -15.97 -0.16
N THR A 131 -5.99 -14.99 0.54
CA THR A 131 -6.11 -13.61 0.03
C THR A 131 -4.72 -13.03 -0.27
N LEU A 132 -3.76 -13.20 0.65
CA LEU A 132 -2.38 -12.77 0.42
C LEU A 132 -1.72 -13.53 -0.73
N ARG A 133 -1.83 -14.88 -0.75
CA ARG A 133 -1.24 -15.70 -1.83
C ARG A 133 -1.76 -15.33 -3.22
N GLN A 134 -3.03 -14.95 -3.32
CA GLN A 134 -3.61 -14.50 -4.59
C GLN A 134 -3.05 -13.14 -5.02
N LEU A 135 -2.88 -12.20 -4.08
CA LEU A 135 -2.26 -10.90 -4.40
C LEU A 135 -0.80 -11.05 -4.83
N GLU A 136 -0.06 -11.94 -4.17
CA GLU A 136 1.32 -12.27 -4.56
C GLU A 136 1.37 -12.79 -6.00
N LYS A 137 0.46 -13.69 -6.38
CA LYS A 137 0.34 -14.16 -7.78
C LYS A 137 0.00 -13.05 -8.76
N ILE A 138 -0.90 -12.13 -8.40
CA ILE A 138 -1.20 -10.95 -9.23
C ILE A 138 0.07 -10.12 -9.45
N SER A 139 0.84 -9.91 -8.38
CA SER A 139 2.04 -9.07 -8.42
C SER A 139 3.18 -9.65 -9.28
N GLN A 140 3.24 -10.98 -9.44
CA GLN A 140 4.25 -11.64 -10.28
C GLN A 140 4.11 -11.30 -11.78
N ASN A 141 2.98 -10.73 -12.20
CA ASN A 141 2.77 -10.28 -13.58
C ASN A 141 3.42 -8.92 -13.86
N PHE A 142 3.96 -8.24 -12.85
CA PHE A 142 4.50 -6.89 -12.99
C PHE A 142 6.02 -6.91 -12.88
N ALA A 143 6.68 -6.16 -13.78
CA ALA A 143 8.05 -5.78 -13.55
C ALA A 143 8.13 -4.86 -12.31
N THR A 144 9.28 -4.86 -11.64
CA THR A 144 9.49 -4.08 -10.42
C THR A 144 10.69 -3.17 -10.56
N ARG A 145 10.57 -1.96 -10.01
CA ARG A 145 11.72 -1.08 -9.77
C ARG A 145 11.78 -0.64 -8.31
N PRO A 146 12.96 -0.27 -7.78
CA PRO A 146 13.08 0.25 -6.42
C PRO A 146 12.12 1.42 -6.16
N PHE A 147 11.56 1.47 -4.95
CA PHE A 147 10.61 2.51 -4.54
C PHE A 147 11.29 3.88 -4.51
N LEU A 148 12.41 3.96 -3.79
CA LEU A 148 13.39 5.02 -3.95
C LEU A 148 14.59 4.47 -4.71
N THR A 149 14.98 5.17 -5.77
CA THR A 149 16.32 5.07 -6.32
C THR A 149 17.22 5.92 -5.43
N GLU A 150 18.27 5.35 -4.82
CA GLU A 150 19.27 6.14 -4.12
C GLU A 150 19.70 7.31 -5.01
N LYS A 151 19.72 8.53 -4.45
CA LYS A 151 20.56 9.57 -5.05
C LYS A 151 21.98 9.05 -4.88
N VAL A 152 22.61 8.68 -5.99
CA VAL A 152 24.06 8.56 -6.08
C VAL A 152 24.63 9.83 -5.45
N SER A 153 25.49 9.61 -4.47
CA SER A 153 26.11 10.60 -3.59
C SER A 153 26.74 11.76 -4.35
#